data_AF-A0A2N2TV56-F1
#
_entry.id   AF-A0A2N2TV56-F1
#
_cell.length_a   1.000
_cell.length_b   1.000
_cell.length_c   1.000
_cell.angle_alpha   90.00
_cell.angle_beta   90.00
_cell.angle_gamma   90.00
#
_symmetry.space_group_name_H-M   'P 1'
#
loop_
_entity.id
_entity.type
_entity.pdbx_description
1 polymer ?
#
loop_
_entity_poly.entity_id
_entity_poly.type
_entity_poly.pdbx_seq_one_letter_code
_entity_poly.pdbx_strand_id
1 'polypeptide(L)'
;MDILKYGEYEGTAELDMDRHVCRGKILFIDDLVTYEAESPADLQKEFQAAVDDYIETCASLGRQPQKPLKGLFQVRVPPALHKAVVRRAMADNVTQNDVTVRALDAFVNAKLDVNHNVQVTLNIPTESLKTLASSVSAPEQWGVALAQTQRMPAHGHH
;
A
#
# COMPACT_ATOMS: atom_id res chain seq x y z
N MET A 1 -6.42 10.32 -14.31
CA MET A 1 -5.92 9.22 -15.16
C MET A 1 -7.06 8.24 -15.26
N ASP A 2 -7.76 8.30 -16.38
CA ASP A 2 -8.89 7.42 -16.64
C ASP A 2 -8.46 6.31 -17.61
N ILE A 3 -9.28 5.26 -17.70
CA ILE A 3 -9.03 4.11 -18.57
C ILE A 3 -10.09 4.09 -19.67
N LEU A 4 -9.63 4.11 -20.91
CA LEU A 4 -10.45 3.90 -22.10
C LEU A 4 -10.51 2.40 -22.41
N LYS A 5 -11.64 1.94 -22.94
CA LYS A 5 -11.85 0.53 -23.29
C LYS A 5 -12.44 0.39 -24.69
N TYR A 6 -11.90 -0.55 -25.45
CA TYR A 6 -12.37 -0.91 -26.79
C TYR A 6 -12.01 -2.36 -27.11
N GLY A 7 -13.02 -3.21 -27.30
CA GLY A 7 -12.81 -4.65 -27.43
C GLY A 7 -12.11 -5.25 -26.20
N GLU A 8 -11.00 -5.95 -26.43
CA GLU A 8 -10.14 -6.53 -25.39
C GLU A 8 -9.03 -5.56 -24.92
N TYR A 9 -8.96 -4.34 -25.46
CA TYR A 9 -7.88 -3.39 -25.20
C TYR A 9 -8.28 -2.31 -24.20
N GLU A 10 -7.30 -1.92 -23.39
CA GLU A 10 -7.39 -0.80 -22.47
C GLU A 10 -6.36 0.26 -22.84
N GLY A 11 -6.68 1.53 -22.63
CA GLY A 11 -5.80 2.64 -22.94
C GLY A 11 -5.83 3.71 -21.86
N THR A 12 -4.75 4.47 -21.73
CA THR A 12 -4.69 5.59 -20.78
C THR A 12 -5.39 6.83 -21.29
N ALA A 13 -5.94 7.64 -20.39
CA ALA A 13 -6.39 8.99 -20.70
C ALA A 13 -5.71 9.98 -19.74
N GLU A 14 -4.80 10.79 -20.31
CA GLU A 14 -4.01 11.82 -19.63
C GLU A 14 -4.23 13.18 -20.28
N LEU A 15 -4.20 14.25 -19.47
CA LEU A 15 -4.15 15.62 -19.95
C LEU A 15 -2.69 16.07 -20.03
N ASP A 16 -2.29 16.60 -21.18
CA ASP A 16 -1.00 17.25 -21.40
C ASP A 16 -1.22 18.77 -21.38
N MET A 17 -0.94 19.38 -20.23
CA MET A 17 -1.19 20.82 -20.01
C MET A 17 -0.20 21.71 -20.75
N ASP A 18 0.99 21.20 -21.09
CA ASP A 18 1.99 21.96 -21.84
C ASP A 18 1.54 22.11 -23.30
N ARG A 19 1.05 21.00 -23.88
CA ARG A 19 0.59 20.95 -25.28
C ARG A 19 -0.90 21.26 -25.44
N HIS A 20 -1.65 21.38 -24.34
CA HIS A 20 -3.11 21.58 -24.33
C HIS A 20 -3.88 20.48 -25.09
N VAL A 21 -3.42 19.23 -24.99
CA VAL A 21 -4.05 18.07 -25.64
C VAL A 21 -4.34 16.97 -24.63
N CYS A 22 -5.25 16.08 -25.00
CA CYS A 22 -5.42 14.79 -24.36
C CYS A 22 -4.49 13.78 -25.03
N ARG A 23 -3.85 12.91 -24.26
CA ARG A 23 -2.98 11.86 -24.78
C ARG A 23 -3.24 10.54 -24.09
N GLY A 24 -2.87 9.46 -24.77
CA GLY A 24 -2.97 8.13 -24.23
C GLY A 24 -2.06 7.14 -24.93
N LYS A 25 -1.99 5.94 -24.34
CA LYS A 25 -1.32 4.78 -24.93
C LYS A 25 -2.11 3.53 -24.65
N ILE A 26 -2.03 2.56 -25.56
CA ILE A 26 -2.59 1.23 -25.34
C ILE A 26 -1.81 0.55 -24.21
N LEU A 27 -2.53 -0.09 -23.29
CA LEU A 27 -1.99 -0.80 -22.14
C LEU A 27 -1.90 -2.31 -22.44
N PHE A 28 -1.01 -2.97 -21.71
CA PHE A 28 -0.88 -4.43 -21.68
C PHE A 28 -0.48 -5.10 -23.00
N ILE A 29 0.16 -4.34 -23.89
CA ILE A 29 0.86 -4.81 -25.07
C ILE A 29 2.35 -4.45 -24.96
N ASP A 30 3.21 -5.20 -25.66
CA ASP A 30 4.67 -4.95 -25.68
C ASP A 30 5.03 -3.80 -26.61
N ASP A 31 4.22 -3.56 -27.65
CA ASP A 31 4.40 -2.48 -28.61
C ASP A 31 3.96 -1.12 -28.01
N LEU A 32 4.71 -0.06 -28.30
CA LEU A 32 4.31 1.30 -27.90
C LEU A 32 3.37 1.89 -28.95
N VAL A 33 2.08 1.92 -28.62
CA VAL A 33 1.05 2.57 -29.45
C VAL A 33 0.44 3.72 -28.67
N THR A 34 0.59 4.94 -29.19
CA THR A 34 0.14 6.19 -28.57
C THR A 34 -0.89 6.88 -29.46
N TYR A 35 -1.79 7.63 -28.84
CA TYR A 35 -2.80 8.45 -29.51
C TYR A 35 -2.95 9.79 -28.78
N GLU A 36 -3.39 10.82 -29.50
CA GLU A 36 -3.63 12.15 -28.95
C GLU A 36 -4.84 12.78 -29.60
N ALA A 37 -5.53 13.66 -28.88
CA ALA A 37 -6.69 14.38 -29.35
C ALA A 37 -6.77 15.76 -28.71
N GLU A 38 -7.37 16.73 -29.40
CA GLU A 38 -7.58 18.08 -28.86
C GLU A 38 -8.63 18.13 -27.75
N SER A 39 -9.51 17.12 -27.68
CA SER A 39 -10.59 17.07 -26.71
C SER A 39 -10.73 15.68 -26.08
N PRO A 40 -11.22 15.59 -24.82
CA PRO A 40 -11.55 14.31 -24.21
C PRO A 40 -12.59 13.50 -25.00
N ALA A 41 -13.49 14.19 -25.72
CA ALA A 41 -14.53 13.55 -26.52
C ALA A 41 -13.95 12.84 -27.76
N ASP A 42 -12.90 13.40 -28.36
CA ASP A 42 -12.24 12.82 -29.53
C ASP A 42 -11.18 11.79 -29.16
N LEU A 43 -10.64 11.85 -27.93
CA LEU A 43 -9.65 10.88 -27.45
C LEU A 43 -10.15 9.43 -27.53
N GLN A 44 -11.43 9.19 -27.26
CA GLN A 44 -12.02 7.85 -27.37
C GLN A 44 -12.08 7.34 -28.82
N LYS A 45 -12.16 8.24 -29.82
CA LYS A 45 -12.13 7.85 -31.24
C LYS A 45 -10.71 7.56 -31.67
N GLU A 46 -9.77 8.42 -31.30
CA GLU A 46 -8.34 8.23 -31.59
C GLU A 46 -7.79 6.96 -30.93
N PHE A 47 -8.29 6.61 -29.74
CA PHE A 47 -7.99 5.33 -29.11
C PHE A 47 -8.50 4.13 -29.93
N GLN A 48 -9.73 4.18 -30.44
CA GLN A 48 -10.30 3.11 -31.27
C GLN A 48 -9.51 2.94 -32.57
N ALA A 49 -9.22 4.05 -33.25
CA ALA A 49 -8.40 4.06 -34.45
C ALA A 49 -7.02 3.47 -34.19
N ALA A 50 -6.35 3.87 -33.09
CA ALA A 50 -5.05 3.32 -32.72
C ALA A 50 -5.08 1.81 -32.44
N VAL A 51 -6.17 1.28 -31.87
CA VAL A 51 -6.35 -0.16 -31.66
C VAL A 51 -6.57 -0.90 -32.98
N ASP A 52 -7.42 -0.37 -33.86
CA ASP A 52 -7.68 -0.97 -35.17
C ASP A 52 -6.40 -0.97 -36.03
N ASP A 53 -5.68 0.15 -36.07
CA ASP A 53 -4.39 0.29 -36.74
C ASP A 53 -3.34 -0.68 -36.18
N TYR A 54 -3.32 -0.89 -34.85
CA TYR A 54 -2.44 -1.86 -34.22
C TYR A 54 -2.73 -3.28 -34.70
N ILE A 55 -4.01 -3.68 -34.75
CA ILE A 55 -4.44 -5.00 -35.19
C ILE A 55 -4.10 -5.21 -36.67
N GLU A 56 -4.38 -4.22 -37.52
CA GLU A 56 -4.06 -4.27 -38.94
C GLU A 56 -2.55 -4.33 -39.17
N THR A 57 -1.78 -3.52 -38.44
CA THR A 57 -0.31 -3.55 -38.51
C THR A 57 0.24 -4.92 -38.13
N CYS A 58 -0.26 -5.54 -37.04
CA CYS A 58 0.12 -6.90 -36.66
C CYS A 58 -0.15 -7.90 -37.79
N ALA A 59 -1.34 -7.84 -38.39
CA ALA A 59 -1.73 -8.71 -39.49
C ALA A 59 -0.82 -8.52 -40.72
N SER A 60 -0.50 -7.28 -41.07
CA SER A 60 0.42 -6.95 -42.19
C SER A 60 1.84 -7.48 -41.99
N LEU A 61 2.29 -7.54 -40.73
CA LEU A 61 3.59 -8.08 -40.34
C LEU A 61 3.59 -9.61 -40.16
N GLY A 62 2.46 -10.28 -40.40
CA GLY A 62 2.30 -11.72 -40.20
C GLY A 62 2.39 -12.16 -38.73
N ARG A 63 2.11 -11.24 -37.79
CA ARG A 63 2.13 -11.48 -36.34
C ARG A 63 0.69 -11.45 -35.82
N GLN A 64 0.41 -12.25 -34.78
CA GLN A 64 -0.86 -12.11 -34.07
C GLN A 64 -0.80 -10.90 -33.14
N PRO A 65 -1.84 -10.05 -33.12
CA PRO A 65 -1.90 -8.94 -32.17
C PRO A 65 -1.90 -9.48 -30.73
N GLN A 66 -1.18 -8.79 -29.85
CA GLN A 66 -1.04 -9.22 -28.47
C GLN A 66 -2.36 -8.99 -27.74
N LYS A 67 -3.04 -10.09 -27.39
CA LYS A 67 -4.14 -10.02 -26.43
C LYS A 67 -3.61 -9.55 -25.07
N PRO A 68 -4.18 -8.49 -24.49
CA PRO A 68 -3.88 -8.06 -23.14
C PRO A 68 -3.98 -9.21 -22.13
N LEU A 69 -2.92 -9.38 -21.33
CA LEU A 69 -2.87 -10.24 -20.14
C LEU A 69 -3.50 -11.65 -20.30
N LYS A 70 -2.77 -12.60 -20.90
CA LYS A 70 -3.20 -14.00 -21.08
C LYS A 70 -3.31 -14.86 -19.80
N GLY A 71 -3.33 -14.24 -18.62
CA GLY A 71 -3.33 -14.95 -17.33
C GLY A 71 -2.03 -15.67 -16.98
N LEU A 72 -0.95 -15.49 -17.75
CA LEU A 72 0.38 -16.02 -17.42
C LEU A 72 1.13 -15.03 -16.54
N PHE A 73 1.29 -15.35 -15.26
CA PHE A 73 1.98 -14.52 -14.29
C PHE A 73 3.18 -15.28 -13.68
N GLN A 74 4.36 -15.04 -14.24
CA GLN A 74 5.60 -15.64 -13.75
C GLN A 74 6.27 -14.71 -12.75
N VAL A 75 6.47 -15.17 -11.51
CA VAL A 75 7.10 -14.38 -10.44
C VAL A 75 8.28 -15.12 -9.82
N ARG A 76 9.33 -14.36 -9.50
CA ARG A 76 10.44 -14.83 -8.68
C ARG A 76 10.22 -14.38 -7.24
N VAL A 77 10.15 -15.32 -6.31
CA VAL A 77 9.93 -15.06 -4.89
C VAL A 77 11.12 -15.55 -4.05
N PRO A 78 11.37 -14.95 -2.86
CA PRO A 78 12.39 -15.45 -1.95
C PRO A 78 12.14 -16.92 -1.55
N PRO A 79 13.21 -17.72 -1.32
CA PRO A 79 13.06 -19.14 -0.97
C PRO A 79 12.17 -19.40 0.26
N ALA A 80 12.22 -18.50 1.25
CA ALA A 80 11.38 -18.59 2.45
C ALA A 80 9.88 -18.44 2.12
N LEU A 81 9.53 -17.52 1.22
CA LEU A 81 8.14 -17.31 0.80
C LEU A 81 7.64 -18.49 -0.04
N HIS A 82 8.46 -18.99 -0.96
CA HIS A 82 8.14 -20.20 -1.73
C HIS A 82 7.84 -21.39 -0.79
N LYS A 83 8.69 -21.62 0.22
CA LYS A 83 8.46 -22.68 1.22
C LYS A 83 7.16 -22.47 1.99
N ALA A 84 6.82 -21.23 2.34
CA ALA A 84 5.56 -20.92 3.01
C ALA A 84 4.34 -21.20 2.13
N VAL A 85 4.40 -20.84 0.85
CA VAL A 85 3.34 -21.12 -0.14
C VAL A 85 3.16 -22.62 -0.35
N VAL A 86 4.25 -23.37 -0.54
CA VAL A 86 4.21 -24.84 -0.69
C VAL A 86 3.57 -25.48 0.55
N ARG A 87 4.01 -25.09 1.75
CA ARG A 87 3.45 -25.62 3.00
C ARG A 87 1.94 -25.32 3.12
N ARG A 88 1.51 -24.11 2.73
CA ARG A 88 0.10 -23.73 2.76
C ARG A 88 -0.72 -24.54 1.75
N ALA A 89 -0.21 -24.70 0.54
CA ALA A 89 -0.84 -25.51 -0.51
C ALA A 89 -1.05 -26.96 -0.05
N MET A 90 -0.04 -27.55 0.61
CA MET A 90 -0.13 -28.90 1.19
C MET A 90 -1.18 -28.99 2.30
N ALA A 91 -1.21 -28.03 3.23
CA ALA A 91 -2.18 -28.03 4.33
C ALA A 91 -3.63 -27.91 3.84
N ASP A 92 -3.83 -27.11 2.79
CA ASP A 92 -5.15 -26.82 2.22
C ASP A 92 -5.54 -27.83 1.10
N ASN A 93 -4.68 -28.81 0.78
CA ASN A 93 -4.84 -29.77 -0.33
C ASN A 93 -5.11 -29.12 -1.69
N VAL A 94 -4.40 -28.03 -2.01
CA VAL A 94 -4.56 -27.26 -3.25
C VAL A 94 -3.21 -27.04 -3.94
N THR A 95 -3.21 -26.46 -5.14
CA THR A 95 -1.96 -26.15 -5.83
C THR A 95 -1.31 -24.87 -5.29
N GLN A 96 -0.01 -24.70 -5.53
CA GLN A 96 0.69 -23.44 -5.22
C GLN A 96 0.11 -22.26 -6.01
N ASN A 97 -0.36 -22.53 -7.24
CA ASN A 97 -1.03 -21.53 -8.06
C ASN A 97 -2.33 -21.07 -7.40
N ASP A 98 -3.14 -21.98 -6.85
CA ASP A 98 -4.39 -21.62 -6.16
C ASP A 98 -4.14 -20.72 -4.95
N VAL A 99 -3.11 -21.02 -4.15
CA VAL A 99 -2.72 -20.16 -3.02
C VAL A 99 -2.30 -18.78 -3.51
N THR A 100 -1.55 -18.72 -4.61
CA THR A 100 -1.09 -17.45 -5.21
C THR A 100 -2.26 -16.63 -5.75
N VAL A 101 -3.18 -17.24 -6.48
CA VAL A 101 -4.39 -16.59 -7.01
C VAL A 101 -5.24 -16.04 -5.88
N ARG A 102 -5.48 -16.81 -4.81
CA ARG A 102 -6.23 -16.33 -3.63
C ARG A 102 -5.55 -15.13 -2.96
N ALA A 103 -4.22 -15.17 -2.84
CA ALA A 103 -3.48 -14.06 -2.25
C ALA A 103 -3.57 -12.79 -3.12
N LEU A 104 -3.45 -12.95 -4.44
CA LEU A 104 -3.61 -11.84 -5.40
C LEU A 104 -5.02 -11.26 -5.37
N ASP A 105 -6.05 -12.12 -5.38
CA ASP A 105 -7.45 -11.72 -5.31
C ASP A 105 -7.74 -10.95 -4.02
N ALA A 106 -7.31 -11.50 -2.87
CA ALA A 106 -7.46 -10.84 -1.59
C ALA A 106 -6.76 -9.48 -1.55
N PHE A 107 -5.59 -9.33 -2.15
CA PHE A 107 -4.86 -8.06 -2.15
C PHE A 107 -5.48 -7.02 -3.07
N VAL A 108 -5.93 -7.42 -4.27
CA VAL A 108 -6.49 -6.50 -5.27
C VAL A 108 -7.91 -6.08 -4.92
N ASN A 109 -8.73 -7.00 -4.39
CA ASN A 109 -10.16 -6.77 -4.18
C ASN A 109 -10.54 -6.40 -2.74
N ALA A 110 -9.64 -6.53 -1.75
CA ALA A 110 -9.93 -6.06 -0.40
C ALA A 110 -9.82 -4.53 -0.31
N LYS A 111 -10.97 -3.84 -0.30
CA LYS A 111 -11.05 -2.47 0.25
C LYS A 111 -10.91 -2.54 1.77
N LEU A 112 -9.71 -2.30 2.28
CA LEU A 112 -9.44 -2.16 3.71
C LEU A 112 -9.91 -0.79 4.21
N ASP A 113 -11.21 -0.65 4.45
CA ASP A 113 -11.74 0.45 5.27
C ASP A 113 -11.71 -0.03 6.73
N VAL A 114 -10.55 0.08 7.39
CA VAL A 114 -10.38 -0.41 8.77
C VAL A 114 -10.67 0.71 9.75
N ASN A 115 -11.94 0.88 10.12
CA ASN A 115 -12.35 1.83 11.15
C ASN A 115 -12.20 1.20 12.55
N HIS A 116 -11.12 1.53 13.27
CA HIS A 116 -10.92 1.06 14.65
C HIS A 116 -11.69 1.96 15.63
N ASN A 117 -12.90 1.55 16.01
CA ASN A 117 -13.59 2.08 17.18
C ASN A 117 -13.13 1.31 18.43
N VAL A 118 -12.28 1.91 19.26
CA VAL A 118 -11.96 1.41 20.59
C VAL A 118 -12.63 2.31 21.64
N GLN A 119 -13.68 1.81 22.30
CA GLN A 119 -14.24 2.43 23.51
C GLN A 119 -13.65 1.78 24.75
N VAL A 120 -12.96 2.58 25.57
CA VAL A 120 -12.45 2.15 26.87
C VAL A 120 -13.33 2.74 27.96
N THR A 121 -14.13 1.90 28.61
CA THR A 121 -14.92 2.27 29.78
C THR A 121 -14.10 1.95 31.04
N LEU A 122 -13.59 2.98 31.70
CA LEU A 122 -12.91 2.83 32.99
C LEU A 122 -13.94 2.94 34.12
N ASN A 123 -14.16 1.84 34.85
CA ASN A 123 -14.98 1.85 36.06
C ASN A 123 -14.10 2.19 37.26
N ILE A 124 -13.90 3.48 37.51
CA ILE A 124 -13.06 3.98 38.60
C ILE A 124 -13.98 4.35 39.78
N PRO A 125 -13.81 3.74 40.97
CA PRO A 125 -14.57 4.15 42.15
C PRO A 125 -14.19 5.58 42.55
N THR A 126 -15.19 6.41 42.83
CA THR A 126 -15.07 7.86 43.10
C THR A 126 -14.06 8.20 44.20
N GLU A 127 -13.82 7.29 45.13
CA GLU A 127 -12.85 7.44 46.23
C GLU A 127 -11.38 7.48 45.77
N SER A 128 -11.08 7.06 44.53
CA SER A 128 -9.72 7.06 43.98
C SER A 128 -9.33 8.40 43.34
N LEU A 129 -10.25 9.36 43.23
CA LEU A 129 -9.97 10.72 42.74
C LEU A 129 -9.34 11.55 43.87
N LYS A 130 -8.01 11.47 44.02
CA LYS A 130 -7.27 12.45 44.81
C LYS A 130 -7.10 13.72 43.99
N THR A 131 -7.93 14.72 44.24
CA THR A 131 -7.71 16.09 43.73
C THR A 131 -6.49 16.68 44.43
N LEU A 132 -5.36 16.77 43.72
CA LEU A 132 -4.22 17.59 44.17
C LEU A 132 -4.53 19.05 43.85
N ALA A 133 -5.10 19.77 44.82
CA ALA A 133 -5.14 21.22 44.78
C ALA A 133 -3.73 21.74 45.13
N SER A 134 -3.01 22.25 44.14
CA SER A 134 -1.78 23.01 44.39
C SER A 134 -2.18 24.43 44.80
N SER A 135 -2.20 24.73 46.09
CA SER A 135 -2.23 26.11 46.56
C SER A 135 -0.81 26.67 46.54
N VAL A 136 -0.59 27.78 45.83
CA VAL A 136 0.66 28.54 45.91
C VAL A 136 0.74 29.12 47.32
N SER A 137 1.58 28.55 48.16
CA SER A 137 1.91 29.10 49.47
C SER A 137 3.42 29.21 49.64
N ALA A 138 3.88 30.46 49.53
CA ALA A 138 5.17 31.03 49.97
C ALA A 138 6.47 30.55 49.27
N PRO A 139 7.48 31.44 49.12
CA PRO A 139 8.74 31.11 48.46
C PRO A 139 9.53 30.09 49.26
N GLU A 140 10.01 29.05 48.58
CA GLU A 140 10.89 28.00 49.10
C GLU A 140 12.16 28.61 49.74
N GLN A 141 12.33 28.41 51.05
CA GLN A 141 13.64 28.49 51.68
C GLN A 141 14.28 27.11 51.56
N TRP A 142 15.31 26.97 50.72
CA TRP A 142 16.13 25.76 50.65
C TRP A 142 16.88 25.55 51.98
N GLY A 143 16.34 24.69 52.85
CA GLY A 143 17.06 24.14 53.99
C GLY A 143 17.95 22.98 53.54
N VAL A 144 19.26 23.21 53.49
CA VAL A 144 20.25 22.16 53.24
C VAL A 144 20.27 21.22 54.45
N ALA A 145 19.83 19.97 54.27
CA ALA A 145 19.99 18.93 55.27
C ALA A 145 21.48 18.56 55.39
N LEU A 146 22.11 18.95 56.49
CA LEU A 146 23.45 18.49 56.87
C LEU A 146 23.41 16.98 57.13
N ALA A 147 24.06 16.21 56.25
CA ALA A 147 24.29 14.80 56.45
C ALA A 147 25.15 14.57 57.71
N GLN A 148 24.55 13.97 58.75
CA GLN A 148 25.32 13.49 59.90
C GLN A 148 26.12 12.26 59.48
N THR A 149 27.44 12.42 59.40
CA THR A 149 28.40 11.35 59.14
C THR A 149 28.49 10.46 60.38
N GLN A 150 28.08 9.20 60.26
CA GLN A 150 28.22 8.19 61.29
C GLN A 150 29.70 7.75 61.35
N ARG A 151 30.42 8.12 62.43
CA ARG A 151 31.80 7.64 62.69
C ARG A 151 31.76 6.17 63.12
N MET A 152 32.47 5.31 62.41
CA MET A 152 32.81 3.95 62.87
C MET A 152 33.96 4.01 63.89
N PRO A 153 34.00 3.11 64.89
CA PRO A 153 35.05 3.10 65.90
C PRO A 153 36.34 2.45 65.36
N ALA A 154 37.47 3.04 65.73
CA ALA A 154 38.81 2.53 65.44
C ALA A 154 39.09 1.28 66.28
N HIS A 155 39.33 0.14 65.62
CA HIS A 155 40.02 -0.98 66.23
C HIS A 155 41.52 -0.72 66.19
N GLY A 156 42.13 -0.55 67.37
CA GLY A 156 43.58 -0.64 67.56
C GLY A 156 44.01 -2.05 67.92
N HIS A 157 45.15 -2.47 67.40
CA HIS A 157 46.11 -3.44 67.96
C HIS A 157 47.40 -3.26 67.13
N HIS A 158 48.45 -2.69 67.73
CA HIS A 158 49.62 -3.39 68.30
C HIS A 158 50.51 -4.03 67.24
#